data_AF-A0AA38ZE99-F1
#
_entry.id   AF-A0AA38ZE99-F1
#
_cell.length_a   1.000
_cell.length_b   1.000
_cell.length_c   1.000
_cell.angle_alpha   90.00
_cell.angle_beta   90.00
_cell.angle_gamma   90.00
#
_symmetry.space_group_name_H-M   'P 1'
#
loop_
_entity.id
_entity.type
_entity.pdbx_description
1 polymer ?
#
loop_
_entity_poly.entity_id
_entity_poly.type
_entity_poly.pdbx_seq_one_letter_code
_entity_poly.pdbx_strand_id
1 'polypeptide(L)'
;MVSPKASQEVVLRLKKGDIIPVPSGAVSWWYNDGDSELIIVFLGETSKAYVPGEFTYFLLTGTQGILGGFSTEFNSRAYDLNNEEARKLAKSQSGVLLIKLPEGQKMPHPCKNSTDKLVFNIDAALPDIHVQNAGLLTALTAKKFPFLGEVGLSATLVRLDANAMSSPVYAADSSVQLIYVAKGSGRIQVVGINGERALDTKVKAGHLFVVPRFFVASAIADGEGMEYFSMITTTQPVFGEFTGKTSVWGALSPQVLQASLNVAPEFEQLFREKIKKSTILVPPQN
;
A
#
# COMPACT_ATOMS: atom_id res chain seq x y z
N MET A 1 -7.32 -14.49 -11.60
CA MET A 1 -7.44 -13.13 -12.19
C MET A 1 -7.42 -13.24 -13.70
N VAL A 2 -8.22 -12.43 -14.40
CA VAL A 2 -8.28 -12.31 -15.85
C VAL A 2 -8.02 -10.85 -16.21
N SER A 3 -6.89 -10.58 -16.87
CA SER A 3 -6.55 -9.22 -17.33
C SER A 3 -7.43 -8.81 -18.53
N PRO A 4 -7.60 -7.50 -18.79
CA PRO A 4 -8.25 -7.05 -20.01
C PRO A 4 -7.60 -7.69 -21.24
N LYS A 5 -8.41 -8.28 -22.13
CA LYS A 5 -7.99 -8.99 -23.35
C LYS A 5 -7.26 -10.33 -23.14
N ALA A 6 -7.15 -10.83 -21.90
CA ALA A 6 -6.65 -12.18 -21.67
C ALA A 6 -7.67 -13.23 -22.15
N SER A 7 -7.19 -14.31 -22.77
CA SER A 7 -8.01 -15.44 -23.21
C SER A 7 -8.16 -16.53 -22.14
N GLN A 8 -7.36 -16.46 -21.07
CA GLN A 8 -7.35 -17.43 -19.98
C GLN A 8 -7.12 -16.73 -18.65
N GLU A 9 -7.61 -17.36 -17.58
CA GLU A 9 -7.31 -16.92 -16.22
C GLU A 9 -5.91 -17.34 -15.78
N VAL A 10 -5.37 -16.56 -14.85
CA VAL A 10 -4.19 -16.92 -14.08
C VAL A 10 -4.58 -17.10 -12.63
N VAL A 11 -4.27 -18.28 -12.08
CA VAL A 11 -4.55 -18.64 -10.68
C VAL A 11 -3.26 -18.50 -9.89
N LEU A 12 -3.27 -17.72 -8.81
CA LEU A 12 -2.09 -17.38 -8.04
C LEU A 12 -2.22 -17.97 -6.64
N ARG A 13 -1.13 -18.55 -6.10
CA ARG A 13 -1.09 -18.95 -4.69
C ARG A 13 -0.56 -17.78 -3.87
N LEU A 14 -1.32 -17.39 -2.85
CA LEU A 14 -0.95 -16.29 -1.96
C LEU A 14 -0.65 -16.79 -0.56
N LYS A 15 0.18 -16.03 0.16
CA LYS A 15 0.50 -16.18 1.57
C LYS A 15 0.65 -14.80 2.23
N LYS A 16 0.75 -14.79 3.56
CA LYS A 16 0.98 -13.55 4.32
C LYS A 16 2.23 -12.82 3.81
N GLY A 17 2.12 -11.49 3.69
CA GLY A 17 3.17 -10.63 3.18
C GLY A 17 3.22 -10.51 1.65
N ASP A 18 2.34 -11.22 0.93
CA ASP A 18 2.22 -11.07 -0.52
C ASP A 18 1.54 -9.76 -0.91
N ILE A 19 2.09 -9.13 -1.93
CA ILE A 19 1.54 -7.96 -2.61
C ILE A 19 1.19 -8.40 -4.03
N ILE A 20 -0.05 -8.12 -4.41
CA ILE A 20 -0.60 -8.42 -5.73
C ILE A 20 -1.19 -7.14 -6.34
N PRO A 21 -0.56 -6.58 -7.37
CA PRO A 21 -1.13 -5.51 -8.17
C PRO A 21 -2.38 -6.03 -8.90
N VAL A 22 -3.47 -5.27 -8.84
CA VAL A 22 -4.70 -5.58 -9.58
C VAL A 22 -4.93 -4.44 -10.57
N PRO A 23 -4.60 -4.62 -11.87
CA PRO A 23 -4.80 -3.60 -12.89
C PRO A 23 -6.27 -3.22 -13.06
N SER A 24 -6.54 -1.94 -13.36
CA SER A 24 -7.88 -1.46 -13.68
C SER A 24 -8.50 -2.25 -14.82
N GLY A 25 -9.74 -2.69 -14.64
CA GLY A 25 -10.48 -3.50 -15.61
C GLY A 25 -10.15 -4.99 -15.57
N ALA A 26 -9.20 -5.44 -14.75
CA ALA A 26 -9.00 -6.86 -14.50
C ALA A 26 -10.17 -7.44 -13.69
N VAL A 27 -10.57 -8.67 -14.01
CA VAL A 27 -11.51 -9.45 -13.21
C VAL A 27 -10.71 -10.28 -12.21
N SER A 28 -10.98 -10.14 -10.93
CA SER A 28 -10.37 -10.95 -9.87
C SER A 28 -11.43 -11.75 -9.11
N TRP A 29 -11.02 -12.91 -8.62
CA TRP A 29 -11.76 -13.76 -7.71
C TRP A 29 -10.76 -14.32 -6.70
N TRP A 30 -11.24 -14.63 -5.49
CA TRP A 30 -10.41 -15.01 -4.36
C TRP A 30 -10.99 -16.25 -3.71
N TYR A 31 -10.12 -17.17 -3.33
CA TYR A 31 -10.51 -18.42 -2.69
C TYR A 31 -9.56 -18.68 -1.52
N ASN A 32 -10.14 -18.87 -0.33
CA ASN A 32 -9.38 -19.25 0.85
C ASN A 32 -9.34 -20.78 0.94
N ASP A 33 -8.21 -21.36 0.53
CA ASP A 33 -7.91 -22.79 0.61
C ASP A 33 -7.17 -23.18 1.91
N GLY A 34 -7.16 -22.28 2.90
CA GLY A 34 -6.48 -22.47 4.16
C GLY A 34 -7.43 -22.64 5.34
N ASP A 35 -6.91 -23.19 6.44
CA ASP A 35 -7.66 -23.44 7.68
C ASP A 35 -7.74 -22.20 8.60
N SER A 36 -7.36 -21.02 8.09
CA SER A 36 -7.30 -19.77 8.85
C SER A 36 -7.96 -18.64 8.09
N GLU A 37 -8.37 -17.58 8.79
CA GLU A 37 -8.96 -16.40 8.15
C GLU A 37 -7.95 -15.72 7.20
N LEU A 38 -8.39 -15.45 5.98
CA LEU A 38 -7.66 -14.68 5.00
C LEU A 38 -8.05 -13.20 5.08
N ILE A 39 -7.07 -12.34 5.37
CA ILE A 39 -7.25 -10.88 5.40
C ILE A 39 -6.56 -10.28 4.18
N ILE A 40 -7.32 -9.55 3.37
CA ILE A 40 -6.81 -8.79 2.22
C ILE A 40 -7.12 -7.31 2.45
N VAL A 41 -6.09 -6.47 2.38
CA VAL A 41 -6.25 -5.02 2.46
C VAL A 41 -6.11 -4.44 1.06
N PHE A 42 -7.19 -3.87 0.53
CA PHE A 42 -7.17 -3.17 -0.75
C PHE A 42 -6.72 -1.73 -0.54
N LEU A 43 -5.57 -1.37 -1.11
CA LEU A 43 -5.04 -0.01 -1.13
C LEU A 43 -4.91 0.43 -2.58
N GLY A 44 -5.35 1.64 -2.90
CA GLY A 44 -5.35 2.13 -4.27
C GLY A 44 -5.82 3.58 -4.37
N GLU A 45 -5.63 4.15 -5.55
CA GLU A 45 -5.99 5.53 -5.86
C GLU A 45 -7.47 5.62 -6.27
N THR A 46 -8.26 6.40 -5.54
CA THR A 46 -9.72 6.51 -5.74
C THR A 46 -10.20 7.92 -6.08
N SER A 47 -9.31 8.89 -6.30
CA SER A 47 -9.68 10.27 -6.69
C SER A 47 -10.45 10.36 -8.01
N LYS A 48 -10.35 9.34 -8.87
CA LYS A 48 -11.10 9.21 -10.14
C LYS A 48 -12.26 8.21 -10.06
N ALA A 49 -12.55 7.67 -8.89
CA ALA A 49 -13.70 6.80 -8.69
C ALA A 49 -15.01 7.61 -8.76
N TYR A 50 -16.14 6.91 -8.87
CA TYR A 50 -17.46 7.58 -8.87
C TYR A 50 -17.73 8.26 -7.52
N VAL A 51 -17.27 7.64 -6.43
CA VAL A 51 -17.32 8.19 -5.07
C VAL A 51 -15.87 8.29 -4.57
N PRO A 52 -15.34 9.50 -4.33
CA PRO A 52 -14.00 9.66 -3.78
C PRO A 52 -13.85 8.90 -2.45
N GLY A 53 -12.77 8.12 -2.32
CA GLY A 53 -12.54 7.26 -1.15
C GLY A 53 -13.06 5.84 -1.29
N GLU A 54 -13.85 5.54 -2.32
CA GLU A 54 -14.37 4.19 -2.60
C GLU A 54 -13.79 3.63 -3.91
N PHE A 55 -13.52 2.33 -3.95
CA PHE A 55 -13.16 1.68 -5.21
C PHE A 55 -14.40 1.57 -6.11
N THR A 56 -14.29 1.98 -7.36
CA THR A 56 -15.29 1.65 -8.38
C THR A 56 -15.04 0.23 -8.88
N TYR A 57 -16.00 -0.66 -8.67
CA TYR A 57 -16.01 -2.02 -9.23
C TYR A 57 -17.45 -2.46 -9.55
N PHE A 58 -17.56 -3.56 -10.29
CA PHE A 58 -18.83 -4.26 -10.49
C PHE A 58 -18.62 -5.75 -10.25
N LEU A 59 -19.67 -6.45 -9.85
CA LEU A 59 -19.64 -7.88 -9.62
C LEU A 59 -20.16 -8.61 -10.86
N LEU A 60 -19.55 -9.75 -11.21
CA LEU A 60 -20.02 -10.53 -12.36
C LEU A 60 -21.28 -11.33 -12.04
N THR A 61 -21.32 -11.92 -10.84
CA THR A 61 -22.35 -12.87 -10.40
C THR A 61 -22.85 -12.51 -8.99
N GLY A 62 -23.82 -13.27 -8.47
CA GLY A 62 -24.46 -12.98 -7.18
C GLY A 62 -25.62 -12.00 -7.32
N THR A 63 -26.26 -11.67 -6.19
CA THR A 63 -27.46 -10.82 -6.19
C THR A 63 -27.20 -9.39 -6.66
N GLN A 64 -25.95 -8.92 -6.54
CA GLN A 64 -25.48 -7.61 -7.00
C GLN A 64 -24.66 -7.70 -8.30
N GLY A 65 -24.68 -8.86 -8.97
CA GLY A 65 -23.91 -9.10 -10.19
C GLY A 65 -24.58 -8.54 -11.46
N ILE A 66 -23.77 -8.14 -12.44
CA ILE A 66 -24.25 -7.58 -13.71
C ILE A 66 -25.16 -8.55 -14.47
N LEU A 67 -24.95 -9.86 -14.35
CA LEU A 67 -25.79 -10.86 -15.01
C LEU A 67 -27.24 -10.80 -14.54
N GLY A 68 -27.47 -10.51 -13.26
CA GLY A 68 -28.80 -10.31 -12.69
C GLY A 68 -29.44 -8.96 -13.06
N GLY A 69 -28.61 -7.97 -13.44
CA GLY A 69 -29.05 -6.64 -13.87
C GLY A 69 -29.56 -6.60 -15.33
N PHE A 70 -29.02 -7.44 -16.21
CA PHE A 70 -29.52 -7.58 -17.58
C PHE A 70 -30.84 -8.37 -17.63
N SER A 71 -31.71 -8.02 -18.59
CA SER A 71 -32.94 -8.77 -18.80
C SER A 71 -32.64 -10.18 -19.36
N THR A 72 -33.59 -11.11 -19.18
CA THR A 72 -33.48 -12.47 -19.74
C THR A 72 -33.29 -12.44 -21.25
N GLU A 73 -33.94 -11.52 -21.96
CA GLU A 73 -33.78 -11.35 -23.42
C GLU A 73 -32.35 -10.95 -23.81
N PHE A 74 -31.74 -10.01 -23.09
CA PHE A 74 -30.37 -9.57 -23.35
C PHE A 74 -29.36 -10.69 -23.09
N ASN A 75 -29.49 -11.40 -21.96
CA ASN A 75 -28.62 -12.54 -21.66
C ASN A 75 -28.83 -13.68 -22.66
N SER A 76 -30.08 -13.97 -23.04
CA SER A 76 -30.42 -14.99 -24.04
C SER A 76 -29.75 -14.71 -25.39
N ARG A 77 -29.86 -13.48 -25.90
CA ARG A 77 -29.23 -13.11 -27.18
C ARG A 77 -27.72 -12.99 -27.11
N ALA A 78 -27.18 -12.45 -26.02
CA ALA A 78 -25.73 -12.24 -25.88
C ALA A 78 -24.96 -13.56 -25.80
N TYR A 79 -25.56 -14.59 -25.20
CA TYR A 79 -24.90 -15.87 -24.91
C TYR A 79 -25.50 -17.06 -25.67
N ASP A 80 -26.45 -16.82 -26.58
CA ASP A 80 -27.19 -17.85 -27.33
C ASP A 80 -27.82 -18.91 -26.43
N LEU A 81 -28.57 -18.45 -25.42
CA LEU A 81 -29.24 -19.28 -24.41
C LEU A 81 -30.76 -19.21 -24.54
N ASN A 82 -31.47 -20.29 -24.21
CA ASN A 82 -32.92 -20.22 -24.05
C ASN A 82 -33.31 -19.45 -22.77
N ASN A 83 -34.60 -19.14 -22.61
CA ASN A 83 -35.08 -18.34 -21.48
C ASN A 83 -34.82 -18.97 -20.10
N GLU A 84 -34.88 -20.30 -19.98
CA GLU A 84 -34.61 -20.98 -18.71
C GLU A 84 -33.13 -20.97 -18.36
N GLU A 85 -32.27 -21.23 -19.35
CA GLU A 85 -30.81 -21.17 -19.22
C GLU A 85 -30.34 -19.76 -18.87
N ALA A 86 -30.86 -18.74 -19.54
CA ALA A 86 -30.54 -17.34 -19.26
C ALA A 86 -30.98 -16.92 -17.84
N ARG A 87 -32.14 -17.40 -17.36
CA ARG A 87 -32.56 -17.20 -15.96
C ARG A 87 -31.64 -17.93 -14.99
N LYS A 88 -31.24 -19.16 -15.31
CA LYS A 88 -30.31 -19.95 -14.50
C LYS A 88 -28.95 -19.25 -14.40
N LEU A 89 -28.39 -18.80 -15.52
CA LEU A 89 -27.13 -18.04 -15.56
C LEU A 89 -27.19 -16.80 -14.66
N ALA A 90 -28.27 -16.03 -14.75
CA ALA A 90 -28.41 -14.76 -14.03
C ALA A 90 -28.74 -14.92 -12.53
N LYS A 91 -29.45 -16.00 -12.14
CA LYS A 91 -30.10 -16.08 -10.82
C LYS A 91 -29.67 -17.26 -9.93
N SER A 92 -28.82 -18.18 -10.40
CA SER A 92 -28.46 -19.38 -9.60
C SER A 92 -27.61 -19.06 -8.37
N GLN A 93 -26.80 -18.00 -8.42
CA GLN A 93 -25.97 -17.58 -7.29
C GLN A 93 -26.69 -16.47 -6.50
N SER A 94 -27.08 -16.78 -5.26
CA SER A 94 -27.79 -15.85 -4.36
C SER A 94 -26.89 -15.23 -3.28
N GLY A 95 -25.61 -15.58 -3.25
CA GLY A 95 -24.63 -14.98 -2.35
C GLY A 95 -24.22 -13.56 -2.75
N VAL A 96 -23.57 -12.87 -1.80
CA VAL A 96 -23.10 -11.49 -1.95
C VAL A 96 -21.64 -11.42 -1.53
N LEU A 97 -20.75 -11.01 -2.45
CA LEU A 97 -19.29 -10.87 -2.29
C LEU A 97 -18.55 -12.16 -1.92
N LEU A 98 -18.86 -12.76 -0.78
CA LEU A 98 -18.26 -13.98 -0.25
C LEU A 98 -19.32 -15.09 -0.15
N ILE A 99 -18.95 -16.27 -0.64
CA ILE A 99 -19.80 -17.46 -0.59
C ILE A 99 -19.05 -18.62 0.04
N LYS A 100 -19.78 -19.46 0.78
CA LYS A 100 -19.25 -20.72 1.27
C LYS A 100 -19.40 -21.78 0.18
N LEU A 101 -18.30 -22.41 -0.20
CA LEU A 101 -18.35 -23.53 -1.14
C LEU A 101 -18.80 -24.81 -0.42
N PRO A 102 -19.56 -25.68 -1.09
CA PRO A 102 -19.85 -27.02 -0.59
C PRO A 102 -18.56 -27.83 -0.37
N GLU A 103 -18.61 -28.77 0.58
CA GLU A 103 -17.50 -29.69 0.82
C GLU A 103 -17.18 -30.49 -0.45
N GLY A 104 -15.89 -30.62 -0.77
CA GLY A 104 -15.42 -31.34 -1.96
C GLY A 104 -15.51 -30.56 -3.28
N GLN A 105 -16.05 -29.33 -3.28
CA GLN A 105 -16.02 -28.47 -4.47
C GLN A 105 -14.57 -28.14 -4.84
N LYS A 106 -14.12 -28.60 -6.02
CA LYS A 106 -12.76 -28.33 -6.49
C LYS A 106 -12.68 -26.93 -7.11
N MET A 107 -11.58 -26.24 -6.82
CA MET A 107 -11.19 -24.97 -7.43
C MET A 107 -9.94 -25.14 -8.30
N PRO A 108 -9.71 -24.25 -9.29
CA PRO A 108 -8.53 -24.29 -10.15
C PRO A 108 -7.21 -24.32 -9.36
N HIS A 109 -6.23 -25.10 -9.85
CA HIS A 109 -4.90 -25.16 -9.23
C HIS A 109 -4.04 -23.94 -9.61
N PRO A 110 -3.18 -23.45 -8.70
CA PRO A 110 -2.29 -22.32 -8.98
C PRO A 110 -1.31 -22.55 -10.15
N CYS A 111 -1.17 -21.54 -11.00
CA CYS A 111 -0.16 -21.46 -12.05
C CYS A 111 1.19 -21.06 -11.43
N LYS A 112 2.04 -22.05 -11.09
CA LYS A 112 3.33 -21.81 -10.42
C LYS A 112 4.20 -20.77 -11.15
N ASN A 113 4.42 -20.93 -12.45
CA ASN A 113 5.29 -20.06 -13.25
C ASN A 113 4.80 -18.60 -13.35
N SER A 114 3.50 -18.36 -13.15
CA SER A 114 2.91 -17.02 -13.20
C SER A 114 2.91 -16.35 -11.82
N THR A 115 2.95 -17.14 -10.74
CA THR A 115 2.90 -16.61 -9.37
C THR A 115 4.09 -15.71 -9.08
N ASP A 116 5.31 -16.15 -9.39
CA ASP A 116 6.54 -15.39 -9.13
C ASP A 116 6.65 -14.09 -9.95
N LYS A 117 5.87 -13.96 -11.04
CA LYS A 117 5.85 -12.76 -11.90
C LYS A 117 4.81 -11.73 -11.49
N LEU A 118 3.76 -12.16 -10.80
CA LEU A 118 2.57 -11.36 -10.51
C LEU A 118 2.33 -11.13 -9.02
N VAL A 119 3.13 -11.79 -8.18
CA VAL A 119 3.06 -11.70 -6.72
C VAL A 119 4.45 -11.41 -6.18
N PHE A 120 4.54 -10.45 -5.26
CA PHE A 120 5.78 -10.12 -4.57
C PHE A 120 5.60 -10.27 -3.07
N ASN A 121 6.37 -11.13 -2.42
CA ASN A 121 6.35 -11.25 -0.96
C ASN A 121 7.30 -10.24 -0.33
N ILE A 122 6.76 -9.17 0.26
CA ILE A 122 7.57 -8.11 0.87
C ILE A 122 8.17 -8.54 2.21
N ASP A 123 7.54 -9.48 2.91
CA ASP A 123 8.03 -9.98 4.20
C ASP A 123 9.34 -10.79 4.04
N ALA A 124 9.49 -11.51 2.94
CA ALA A 124 10.68 -12.30 2.59
C ALA A 124 11.74 -11.51 1.81
N ALA A 125 11.44 -10.27 1.41
CA ALA A 125 12.39 -9.43 0.68
C ALA A 125 13.49 -8.90 1.60
N LEU A 126 14.71 -8.77 1.05
CA LEU A 126 15.80 -8.10 1.75
C LEU A 126 15.47 -6.60 1.92
N PRO A 127 15.65 -6.04 3.13
CA PRO A 127 15.44 -4.62 3.37
C PRO A 127 16.49 -3.78 2.66
N ASP A 128 16.08 -2.61 2.15
CA ASP A 128 17.01 -1.63 1.55
C ASP A 128 17.81 -0.90 2.62
N ILE A 129 17.18 -0.68 3.77
CA ILE A 129 17.79 0.01 4.91
C ILE A 129 17.55 -0.83 6.16
N HIS A 130 18.63 -1.05 6.90
CA HIS A 130 18.61 -1.65 8.22
C HIS A 130 19.45 -0.78 9.15
N VAL A 131 18.84 -0.28 10.21
CA VAL A 131 19.53 0.45 11.28
C VAL A 131 19.32 -0.32 12.57
N GLN A 132 20.43 -0.75 13.18
CA GLN A 132 20.41 -1.54 14.40
C GLN A 132 19.68 -0.79 15.53
N ASN A 133 18.78 -1.49 16.23
CA ASN A 133 17.94 -0.96 17.31
C ASN A 133 17.00 0.18 16.86
N ALA A 134 16.70 0.29 15.57
CA ALA A 134 15.77 1.29 15.05
C ALA A 134 14.76 0.64 14.10
N GLY A 135 15.22 -0.21 13.18
CA GLY A 135 14.32 -1.00 12.35
C GLY A 135 14.77 -1.21 10.91
N LEU A 136 13.80 -1.54 10.07
CA LEU A 136 13.95 -1.94 8.68
C LEU A 136 13.05 -1.12 7.76
N LEU A 137 13.54 -0.84 6.56
CA LEU A 137 12.76 -0.27 5.46
C LEU A 137 13.00 -1.06 4.18
N THR A 138 11.90 -1.50 3.57
CA THR A 138 11.89 -2.21 2.29
C THR A 138 11.04 -1.42 1.30
N ALA A 139 11.67 -0.82 0.30
CA ALA A 139 11.00 -0.17 -0.81
C ALA A 139 10.68 -1.18 -1.91
N LEU A 140 9.49 -1.08 -2.48
CA LEU A 140 8.99 -1.87 -3.59
C LEU A 140 8.59 -0.92 -4.73
N THR A 141 9.34 -0.98 -5.83
CA THR A 141 9.15 -0.16 -7.02
C THR A 141 9.05 -1.03 -8.26
N ALA A 142 8.64 -0.46 -9.39
CA ALA A 142 8.62 -1.16 -10.68
C ALA A 142 10.00 -1.71 -11.09
N LYS A 143 11.10 -1.19 -10.52
CA LYS A 143 12.45 -1.74 -10.73
C LYS A 143 12.64 -3.13 -10.08
N LYS A 144 12.10 -3.33 -8.87
CA LYS A 144 12.16 -4.61 -8.15
C LYS A 144 11.05 -5.57 -8.57
N PHE A 145 9.89 -5.02 -8.92
CA PHE A 145 8.71 -5.78 -9.28
C PHE A 145 7.99 -5.09 -10.44
N PRO A 146 8.37 -5.39 -11.69
CA PRO A 146 7.87 -4.69 -12.88
C PRO A 146 6.35 -4.66 -13.01
N PHE A 147 5.65 -5.72 -12.58
CA PHE A 147 4.19 -5.79 -12.65
C PHE A 147 3.48 -4.73 -11.79
N LEU A 148 4.13 -4.23 -10.71
CA LEU A 148 3.62 -3.09 -9.95
C LEU A 148 3.55 -1.81 -10.79
N GLY A 149 4.38 -1.69 -11.83
CA GLY A 149 4.33 -0.57 -12.77
C GLY A 149 3.00 -0.49 -13.54
N GLU A 150 2.29 -1.61 -13.74
CA GLU A 150 1.01 -1.62 -14.46
C GLU A 150 -0.12 -0.93 -13.70
N VAL A 151 -0.02 -0.85 -12.37
CA VAL A 151 -0.98 -0.12 -11.53
C VAL A 151 -0.55 1.33 -11.25
N GLY A 152 0.65 1.74 -11.67
CA GLY A 152 1.14 3.10 -11.48
C GLY A 152 1.55 3.46 -10.05
N LEU A 153 1.80 2.45 -9.21
CA LEU A 153 2.05 2.62 -7.77
C LEU A 153 3.47 2.18 -7.39
N SER A 154 3.86 2.53 -6.18
CA SER A 154 5.00 1.95 -5.45
C SER A 154 4.59 1.75 -3.99
N ALA A 155 5.42 1.05 -3.22
CA ALA A 155 5.16 0.83 -1.83
C ALA A 155 6.43 0.81 -0.98
N THR A 156 6.26 1.01 0.32
CA THR A 156 7.31 0.85 1.32
C THR A 156 6.76 0.12 2.53
N LEU A 157 7.44 -0.93 2.97
CA LEU A 157 7.23 -1.52 4.29
C LEU A 157 8.25 -0.94 5.26
N VAL A 158 7.78 -0.37 6.36
CA VAL A 158 8.63 0.09 7.46
C VAL A 158 8.30 -0.71 8.71
N ARG A 159 9.34 -1.26 9.35
CA ARG A 159 9.28 -1.93 10.64
C ARG A 159 10.15 -1.14 11.61
N LEU A 160 9.54 -0.52 12.60
CA LEU A 160 10.23 0.19 13.67
C LEU A 160 10.32 -0.72 14.90
N ASP A 161 11.50 -0.77 15.48
CA ASP A 161 11.72 -1.39 16.79
C ASP A 161 11.02 -0.58 17.90
N ALA A 162 10.96 -1.14 19.10
CA ALA A 162 10.37 -0.50 20.27
C ALA A 162 10.92 0.92 20.49
N ASN A 163 10.04 1.92 20.56
CA ASN A 163 10.39 3.34 20.77
C ASN A 163 11.26 3.99 19.67
N ALA A 164 11.49 3.30 18.55
CA ALA A 164 12.24 3.85 17.43
C ALA A 164 11.37 4.82 16.61
N MET A 165 12.03 5.65 15.79
CA MET A 165 11.38 6.69 15.00
C MET A 165 11.70 6.55 13.51
N SER A 166 10.71 6.73 12.65
CA SER A 166 10.95 7.10 11.25
C SER A 166 11.09 8.62 11.15
N SER A 167 12.21 9.08 10.60
CA SER A 167 12.52 10.50 10.57
C SER A 167 11.55 11.29 9.68
N PRO A 168 11.46 12.62 9.85
CA PRO A 168 10.60 13.43 9.01
C PRO A 168 11.02 13.35 7.54
N VAL A 169 10.07 13.02 6.68
CA VAL A 169 10.23 12.96 5.22
C VAL A 169 9.00 13.52 4.52
N TYR A 170 9.18 13.97 3.27
CA TYR A 170 8.08 14.36 2.38
C TYR A 170 8.27 13.80 0.98
N ALA A 171 7.16 13.60 0.25
CA ALA A 171 7.20 13.26 -1.16
C ALA A 171 7.54 14.52 -1.99
N ALA A 172 8.72 14.55 -2.61
CA ALA A 172 9.23 15.68 -3.39
C ALA A 172 8.72 15.71 -4.84
N ASP A 173 8.18 14.59 -5.32
CA ASP A 173 7.60 14.42 -6.66
C ASP A 173 6.09 14.71 -6.73
N SER A 174 5.51 15.30 -5.67
CA SER A 174 4.07 15.56 -5.53
C SER A 174 3.18 14.32 -5.43
N SER A 175 3.73 13.14 -5.18
CA SER A 175 2.93 11.95 -4.88
C SER A 175 2.23 12.03 -3.52
N VAL A 176 1.16 11.26 -3.37
CA VAL A 176 0.41 11.07 -2.12
C VAL A 176 0.81 9.73 -1.53
N GLN A 177 0.90 9.66 -0.20
CA GLN A 177 1.13 8.41 0.51
C GLN A 177 -0.12 7.99 1.27
N LEU A 178 -0.49 6.72 1.16
CA LEU A 178 -1.53 6.07 1.95
C LEU A 178 -0.86 5.06 2.88
N ILE A 179 -0.90 5.32 4.19
CA ILE A 179 -0.19 4.54 5.19
C ILE A 179 -1.17 3.71 6.00
N TYR A 180 -0.98 2.40 5.96
CA TYR A 180 -1.72 1.40 6.73
C TYR A 180 -0.83 0.82 7.83
N VAL A 181 -1.26 0.88 9.09
CA VAL A 181 -0.54 0.26 10.21
C VAL A 181 -0.90 -1.22 10.26
N ALA A 182 0.07 -2.08 9.96
CA ALA A 182 -0.12 -3.52 9.88
C ALA A 182 0.04 -4.22 11.24
N LYS A 183 0.95 -3.74 12.11
CA LYS A 183 1.21 -4.31 13.44
C LYS A 183 1.65 -3.23 14.43
N GLY A 184 1.46 -3.51 15.72
CA GLY A 184 1.90 -2.65 16.81
C GLY A 184 1.15 -1.33 16.87
N SER A 185 1.79 -0.33 17.49
CA SER A 185 1.23 1.00 17.67
C SER A 185 2.31 2.07 17.78
N GLY A 186 1.91 3.33 17.70
CA GLY A 186 2.82 4.46 17.82
C GLY A 186 2.10 5.79 17.72
N ARG A 187 2.86 6.88 17.63
CA ARG A 187 2.38 8.24 17.40
C ARG A 187 2.86 8.73 16.05
N ILE A 188 1.94 9.27 15.25
CA ILE A 188 2.23 9.89 13.96
C ILE A 188 2.05 11.40 14.07
N GLN A 189 2.97 12.13 13.46
CA GLN A 189 2.77 13.54 13.17
C GLN A 189 2.85 13.79 11.66
N VAL A 190 1.94 14.64 11.19
CA VAL A 190 1.96 15.18 9.83
C VAL A 190 1.88 16.70 9.89
N VAL A 191 2.87 17.37 9.32
CA VAL A 191 2.95 18.83 9.23
C VAL A 191 2.57 19.27 7.82
N GLY A 192 1.62 20.20 7.73
CA GLY A 192 1.11 20.75 6.48
C GLY A 192 2.01 21.84 5.91
N ILE A 193 1.69 22.26 4.67
CA ILE A 193 2.43 23.31 3.94
C ILE A 193 2.35 24.69 4.61
N ASN A 194 1.42 24.90 5.53
CA ASN A 194 1.31 26.10 6.36
C ASN A 194 2.21 26.04 7.62
N GLY A 195 2.96 24.96 7.82
CA GLY A 195 3.81 24.75 9.00
C GLY A 195 3.05 24.26 10.24
N GLU A 196 1.74 24.02 10.14
CA GLU A 196 0.93 23.55 11.26
C GLU A 196 0.82 22.02 11.29
N ARG A 197 0.59 21.45 12.48
CA ARG A 197 0.31 20.02 12.64
C ARG A 197 -1.09 19.72 12.11
N ALA A 198 -1.16 19.17 10.90
CA ALA A 198 -2.38 18.67 10.30
C ALA A 198 -2.85 17.36 10.96
N LEU A 199 -1.91 16.56 11.49
CA LEU A 199 -2.20 15.35 12.24
C LEU A 199 -1.20 15.21 13.39
N ASP A 200 -1.71 14.84 14.56
CA ASP A 200 -0.93 14.41 15.72
C ASP A 200 -1.75 13.43 16.53
N THR A 201 -1.53 12.13 16.32
CA THR A 201 -2.40 11.09 16.90
C THR A 201 -1.68 9.79 17.16
N LYS A 202 -2.24 9.01 18.09
CA LYS A 202 -1.85 7.60 18.27
C LYS A 202 -2.52 6.73 17.21
N VAL A 203 -1.76 5.81 16.66
CA VAL A 203 -2.20 4.82 15.67
C VAL A 203 -1.89 3.42 16.17
N LYS A 204 -2.66 2.45 15.70
CA LYS A 204 -2.47 1.02 15.99
C LYS A 204 -2.83 0.20 14.76
N ALA A 205 -2.50 -1.09 14.79
CA ALA A 205 -2.85 -2.04 13.74
C ALA A 205 -4.31 -1.88 13.27
N GLY A 206 -4.51 -1.81 11.95
CA GLY A 206 -5.80 -1.58 11.31
C GLY A 206 -6.11 -0.11 10.98
N HIS A 207 -5.38 0.86 11.55
CA HIS A 207 -5.56 2.28 11.19
C HIS A 207 -4.94 2.59 9.82
N LEU A 208 -5.60 3.51 9.10
CA LEU A 208 -5.22 4.01 7.79
C LEU A 208 -5.21 5.54 7.81
N PHE A 209 -4.20 6.17 7.22
CA PHE A 209 -4.16 7.62 7.06
C PHE A 209 -3.44 8.04 5.78
N VAL A 210 -3.71 9.26 5.32
CA VAL A 210 -3.14 9.83 4.11
C VAL A 210 -2.14 10.92 4.47
N VAL A 211 -0.98 10.92 3.81
CA VAL A 211 -0.03 12.03 3.81
C VAL A 211 -0.14 12.73 2.45
N PRO A 212 -0.76 13.91 2.38
CA PRO A 212 -0.89 14.66 1.14
C PRO A 212 0.46 15.08 0.56
N ARG A 213 0.45 15.45 -0.73
CA ARG A 213 1.63 15.98 -1.42
C ARG A 213 2.30 17.11 -0.62
N PHE A 214 3.63 17.04 -0.51
CA PHE A 214 4.47 17.99 0.24
C PHE A 214 4.24 18.10 1.76
N PHE A 215 3.36 17.28 2.34
CA PHE A 215 3.25 17.22 3.79
C PHE A 215 4.43 16.41 4.35
N VAL A 216 4.94 16.84 5.50
CA VAL A 216 6.05 16.17 6.17
C VAL A 216 5.47 15.20 7.19
N ALA A 217 5.80 13.92 7.08
CA ALA A 217 5.33 12.89 7.99
C ALA A 217 6.48 12.26 8.77
N SER A 218 6.21 11.88 10.01
CA SER A 218 7.12 11.16 10.89
C SER A 218 6.34 10.29 11.87
N ALA A 219 6.97 9.20 12.32
CA ALA A 219 6.38 8.26 13.27
C ALA A 219 7.33 7.91 14.39
N ILE A 220 6.80 7.71 15.60
CA ILE A 220 7.51 7.10 16.72
C ILE A 220 6.72 5.86 17.14
N ALA A 221 7.36 4.70 17.19
CA ALA A 221 6.74 3.46 17.66
C ALA A 221 6.55 3.48 19.18
N ASP A 222 5.55 2.77 19.67
CA ASP A 222 5.42 2.47 21.10
C ASP A 222 6.39 1.32 21.49
N GLY A 223 6.34 0.88 22.75
CA GLY A 223 7.27 -0.13 23.31
C GLY A 223 7.19 -1.53 22.70
N GLU A 224 6.14 -1.86 21.94
CA GLU A 224 6.01 -3.14 21.21
C GLU A 224 6.53 -3.05 19.76
N GLY A 225 6.97 -1.86 19.33
CA GLY A 225 7.33 -1.59 17.94
C GLY A 225 6.11 -1.27 17.06
N MET A 226 6.37 -0.98 15.79
CA MET A 226 5.33 -0.64 14.82
C MET A 226 5.71 -1.10 13.41
N GLU A 227 4.78 -1.73 12.69
CA GLU A 227 4.92 -2.05 11.28
C GLU A 227 3.86 -1.32 10.48
N TYR A 228 4.25 -0.57 9.46
CA TYR A 228 3.31 0.08 8.55
C TYR A 228 3.72 -0.07 7.10
N PHE A 229 2.71 -0.14 6.25
CA PHE A 229 2.81 -0.22 4.80
C PHE A 229 2.35 1.10 4.18
N SER A 230 3.23 1.75 3.43
CA SER A 230 2.94 2.97 2.69
C SER A 230 2.78 2.65 1.22
N MET A 231 1.60 2.90 0.65
CA MET A 231 1.39 2.91 -0.80
C MET A 231 1.58 4.34 -1.31
N ILE A 232 2.36 4.50 -2.38
CA ILE A 232 2.64 5.81 -2.96
C ILE A 232 2.12 5.86 -4.40
N THR A 233 1.46 6.97 -4.76
CA THR A 233 0.78 7.19 -6.05
C THR A 233 1.73 7.52 -7.20
N THR A 234 2.86 6.82 -7.29
CA THR A 234 3.86 6.94 -8.37
C THR A 234 4.70 5.66 -8.42
N THR A 235 5.28 5.33 -9.57
CA THR A 235 6.12 4.13 -9.74
C THR A 235 7.57 4.32 -9.29
N GLN A 236 8.03 5.57 -9.20
CA GLN A 236 9.40 5.95 -8.84
C GLN A 236 9.37 7.11 -7.84
N PRO A 237 9.09 6.82 -6.56
CA PRO A 237 8.90 7.87 -5.56
C PRO A 237 10.22 8.58 -5.27
N VAL A 238 10.16 9.91 -5.19
CA VAL A 238 11.27 10.76 -4.75
C VAL A 238 10.92 11.37 -3.40
N PHE A 239 11.73 11.08 -2.39
CA PHE A 239 11.57 11.62 -1.05
C PHE A 239 12.61 12.71 -0.75
N GLY A 240 12.18 13.78 -0.10
CA GLY A 240 13.06 14.71 0.57
C GLY A 240 13.19 14.32 2.04
N GLU A 241 14.43 14.16 2.48
CA GLU A 241 14.77 13.75 3.84
C GLU A 241 15.23 14.96 4.66
N PHE A 242 14.84 15.00 5.94
CA PHE A 242 15.33 16.02 6.88
C PHE A 242 16.43 15.50 7.80
N THR A 243 16.71 14.20 7.81
CA THR A 243 17.82 13.59 8.56
C THR A 243 18.70 12.78 7.62
N GLY A 244 19.86 12.33 8.09
CA GLY A 244 20.79 11.54 7.29
C GLY A 244 21.72 12.33 6.39
N LYS A 245 22.58 11.59 5.68
CA LYS A 245 23.62 12.15 4.79
C LYS A 245 23.03 12.89 3.59
N THR A 246 21.84 12.49 3.18
CA THR A 246 21.05 13.03 2.06
C THR A 246 20.05 14.09 2.49
N SER A 247 20.09 14.53 3.76
CA SER A 247 19.21 15.56 4.30
C SER A 247 19.33 16.88 3.53
N VAL A 248 18.18 17.52 3.28
CA VAL A 248 18.12 18.90 2.77
C VAL A 248 18.90 19.86 3.68
N TRP A 249 18.79 19.70 5.00
CA TRP A 249 19.54 20.52 5.95
C TRP A 249 21.05 20.33 5.83
N GLY A 250 21.48 19.09 5.56
CA GLY A 250 22.90 18.78 5.36
C GLY A 250 23.49 19.33 4.05
N ALA A 251 22.65 19.61 3.06
CA ALA A 251 23.03 20.12 1.75
C ALA A 251 23.11 21.66 1.70
N LEU A 252 22.40 22.37 2.58
CA LEU A 252 22.44 23.84 2.64
C LEU A 252 23.77 24.36 3.19
N SER A 253 24.18 25.55 2.73
CA SER A 253 25.42 26.18 3.21
C SER A 253 25.27 26.65 4.66
N PRO A 254 26.37 26.69 5.45
CA PRO A 254 26.34 27.20 6.81
C PRO A 254 25.70 28.58 6.95
N GLN A 255 25.99 29.49 6.02
CA GLN A 255 25.45 30.86 6.04
C GLN A 255 23.93 30.87 5.83
N VAL A 256 23.42 30.02 4.94
CA VAL A 256 21.96 29.89 4.72
C VAL A 256 21.29 29.30 5.95
N LEU A 257 21.89 28.30 6.58
CA LEU A 257 21.36 27.71 7.82
C LEU A 257 21.34 28.72 8.98
N GLN A 258 22.44 29.44 9.19
CA GLN A 258 22.54 30.47 10.24
C GLN A 258 21.49 31.56 10.05
N ALA A 259 21.35 32.08 8.83
CA ALA A 259 20.36 33.11 8.52
C ALA A 259 18.91 32.60 8.64
N SER A 260 18.62 31.41 8.10
CA SER A 260 17.26 30.86 8.04
C SER A 260 16.76 30.41 9.42
N LEU A 261 17.65 29.85 10.25
CA LEU A 261 17.31 29.40 11.59
C LEU A 261 17.52 30.49 12.65
N ASN A 262 18.12 31.63 12.29
CA ASN A 262 18.54 32.69 13.20
C ASN A 262 19.39 32.15 14.37
N VAL A 263 20.46 31.43 14.03
CA VAL A 263 21.35 30.76 15.00
C VAL A 263 22.80 31.18 14.82
N ALA A 264 23.55 31.15 15.92
CA ALA A 264 24.98 31.41 15.91
C ALA A 264 25.75 30.28 15.19
N PRO A 265 26.95 30.56 14.65
CA PRO A 265 27.77 29.56 13.94
C PRO A 265 28.05 28.29 14.75
N GLU A 266 28.21 28.40 16.07
CA GLU A 266 28.47 27.26 16.95
C GLU A 266 27.31 26.26 16.96
N PHE A 267 26.07 26.76 16.97
CA PHE A 267 24.88 25.91 16.93
C PHE A 267 24.66 25.33 15.53
N GLU A 268 24.89 26.10 14.46
CA GLU A 268 24.82 25.55 13.09
C GLU A 268 25.80 24.39 12.92
N GLN A 269 27.05 24.56 13.38
CA GLN A 269 28.06 23.52 13.28
C GLN A 269 27.60 22.26 14.03
N LEU A 270 27.11 22.41 15.27
CA LEU A 270 26.56 21.31 16.05
C LEU A 270 25.41 20.62 15.30
N PHE A 271 24.45 21.38 14.80
CA PHE A 271 23.27 20.86 14.10
C PHE A 271 23.66 20.06 12.86
N ARG A 272 24.54 20.62 12.01
CA ARG A 272 25.03 19.96 10.80
C ARG A 272 25.84 18.70 11.11
N GLU A 273 26.64 18.69 12.17
CA GLU A 273 27.35 17.48 12.64
C GLU A 273 26.38 16.39 13.13
N LYS A 274 25.30 16.77 13.82
CA LYS A 274 24.27 15.82 14.29
C LYS A 274 23.48 15.23 13.11
N ILE A 275 23.10 16.05 12.12
CA ILE A 275 22.40 15.58 10.92
C ILE A 275 23.23 14.53 10.17
N LYS A 276 24.53 14.76 9.96
CA LYS A 276 25.42 13.81 9.26
C LYS A 276 25.52 12.44 9.93
N LYS A 277 25.32 12.38 11.25
CA LYS A 277 25.34 11.14 12.04
C LYS A 277 23.97 10.49 12.18
N SER A 278 22.90 11.23 11.91
CA SER A 278 21.54 10.73 11.96
C SER A 278 21.22 9.79 10.78
N THR A 279 20.10 9.10 10.89
CA THR A 279 19.62 8.10 9.93
C THR A 279 18.13 8.32 9.68
N ILE A 280 17.59 7.70 8.63
CA ILE A 280 16.15 7.77 8.33
C ILE A 280 15.30 6.96 9.32
N LEU A 281 15.87 5.90 9.89
CA LEU A 281 15.32 5.19 11.05
C LEU A 281 16.19 5.53 12.25
N VAL A 282 15.61 6.14 13.27
CA VAL A 282 16.32 6.69 14.43
C VAL A 282 16.07 5.75 15.63
N PRO A 283 17.13 5.23 16.27
CA PRO A 283 16.97 4.39 17.45
C PRO A 283 16.41 5.18 18.64
N PRO A 284 15.85 4.51 19.66
CA PRO A 284 15.38 5.17 20.88
C PRO A 284 16.48 6.02 21.51
N GLN A 285 16.10 7.16 22.08
CA GLN A 285 16.99 7.90 22.97
C GLN A 285 16.98 7.20 24.33
N ASN A 286 18.17 6.88 24.84
CA ASN A 286 18.36 6.32 26.18
C ASN A 286 17.78 7.22 27.27
#